data_AF-A0A2X1QME3-F1
#
_entry.id   AF-A0A2X1QME3-F1
#
_cell.length_a   1.000
_cell.length_b   1.000
_cell.length_c   1.000
_cell.angle_alpha   90.00
_cell.angle_beta   90.00
_cell.angle_gamma   90.00
#
_symmetry.space_group_name_H-M   'P 1'
#
loop_
_entity.id
_entity.type
_entity.pdbx_description
1 polymer ?
#
loop_
_entity_poly.entity_id
_entity_poly.type
_entity_poly.pdbx_seq_one_letter_code
_entity_poly.pdbx_strand_id
1 'polypeptide(L)'
;MRLSFSGRVAAALMLLALGGYATAQERLTLRIADQKGGMRSQLEAANALQNLPYDIKWAEFPAAAPLAEALNAGAVDAGIIGDAPLLFALANGAPVKAIAVDKSNPAGTAVLVSPAAR
;
A
#
# COMPACT_ATOMS: atom_id res chain seq x y z
N MET A 1 41.10 -26.16 32.60
CA MET A 1 41.89 -25.11 31.92
C MET A 1 41.29 -23.76 32.27
N ARG A 2 41.96 -22.92 33.08
CA ARG A 2 41.45 -21.58 33.47
C ARG A 2 41.95 -20.57 32.43
N LEU A 3 41.05 -19.91 31.70
CA LEU A 3 41.44 -18.81 30.81
C LEU A 3 42.03 -17.66 31.63
N SER A 4 43.12 -17.05 31.14
CA SER A 4 43.69 -15.86 31.76
C SER A 4 42.69 -14.69 31.69
N PHE A 5 42.88 -13.70 32.56
CA PHE A 5 42.06 -12.48 32.58
C PHE A 5 41.99 -11.82 31.18
N SER A 6 43.13 -11.76 30.48
CA SER A 6 43.22 -11.24 29.12
C SER A 6 42.41 -12.06 28.10
N GLY A 7 42.39 -13.39 28.24
CA GLY A 7 41.59 -14.27 27.38
C GLY A 7 40.08 -14.09 27.57
N ARG A 8 39.64 -13.75 28.80
CA ARG A 8 38.24 -13.43 29.09
C ARG A 8 37.82 -12.09 28.50
N VAL A 9 38.69 -11.09 28.53
CA VAL A 9 38.44 -9.77 27.92
C VAL A 9 38.34 -9.87 26.40
N ALA A 10 39.26 -10.61 25.76
CA ALA A 10 39.23 -10.84 24.32
C ALA A 10 37.95 -11.58 23.88
N ALA A 11 37.53 -12.61 24.62
CA ALA A 11 36.29 -13.33 24.33
C ALA A 11 35.04 -12.46 24.53
N ALA A 12 35.01 -11.61 25.55
CA ALA A 12 33.90 -10.67 25.78
C ALA A 12 33.79 -9.61 24.67
N LEU A 13 34.93 -9.07 24.20
CA LEU A 13 34.97 -8.13 23.08
C LEU A 13 34.53 -8.79 21.77
N MET A 14 34.87 -10.06 21.55
CA MET A 14 34.45 -10.81 20.36
C MET A 14 32.95 -11.12 20.39
N LEU A 15 32.39 -11.46 21.55
CA LEU A 15 30.94 -11.66 21.75
C LEU A 15 30.15 -10.36 21.57
N LEU A 16 30.69 -9.22 22.01
CA LEU A 16 30.10 -7.89 21.77
C LEU A 16 30.16 -7.50 20.28
N ALA A 17 31.25 -7.81 19.60
CA ALA A 17 31.39 -7.58 18.15
C ALA A 17 30.45 -8.46 17.32
N LEU A 18 30.15 -9.69 17.78
CA LEU A 18 29.20 -10.60 17.14
C LEU A 18 27.73 -10.33 17.50
N GLY A 19 27.46 -9.75 18.68
CA GLY A 19 26.10 -9.42 19.14
C GLY A 19 25.52 -8.13 18.55
N GLY A 20 26.33 -7.32 17.85
CA GLY A 20 25.93 -6.04 17.29
C GLY A 20 25.24 -6.09 15.92
N TYR A 21 25.17 -7.26 15.27
CA TYR A 21 24.51 -7.39 13.96
C TYR A 21 23.00 -7.63 14.10
N ALA A 22 22.31 -6.75 14.82
CA ALA A 22 20.88 -6.60 14.62
C ALA A 22 20.70 -5.78 13.34
N THR A 23 20.63 -6.46 12.18
CA THR A 23 20.23 -5.78 10.94
C THR A 23 18.78 -5.33 11.14
N ALA A 24 18.56 -4.03 11.33
CA ALA A 24 17.24 -3.46 11.17
C ALA A 24 16.80 -3.75 9.74
N GLN A 25 15.93 -4.74 9.55
CA GLN A 25 15.39 -5.06 8.25
C GLN A 25 14.66 -3.81 7.76
N GLU A 26 15.02 -3.33 6.57
CA GLU A 26 14.32 -2.22 5.95
C GLU A 26 12.83 -2.61 5.84
N ARG A 27 11.95 -1.75 6.37
CA ARG A 27 10.52 -2.04 6.37
C ARG A 27 10.02 -1.98 4.93
N LEU A 28 9.24 -2.99 4.54
CA LEU A 28 8.60 -3.01 3.23
C LEU A 28 7.77 -1.73 3.08
N THR A 29 7.89 -1.05 1.93
CA THR A 29 7.05 0.11 1.61
C THR A 29 6.01 -0.30 0.57
N LEU A 30 4.74 -0.18 0.92
CA LEU A 30 3.62 -0.37 0.01
C LEU A 30 3.20 0.97 -0.61
N ARG A 31 3.29 1.09 -1.93
CA ARG A 31 2.91 2.30 -2.68
C ARG A 31 1.45 2.22 -3.08
N ILE A 32 0.60 3.03 -2.45
CA ILE A 32 -0.85 3.01 -2.67
C ILE A 32 -1.26 4.22 -3.49
N ALA A 33 -1.94 3.97 -4.60
CA ALA A 33 -2.68 4.99 -5.32
C ALA A 33 -4.04 5.23 -4.67
N ASP A 34 -4.28 6.48 -4.28
CA ASP A 34 -5.53 6.92 -3.68
C ASP A 34 -6.17 8.01 -4.54
N GLN A 35 -7.48 7.94 -4.74
CA GLN A 35 -8.20 8.92 -5.53
C GLN A 35 -8.81 9.95 -4.59
N LYS A 36 -8.27 11.18 -4.62
CA LYS A 36 -8.72 12.31 -3.78
C LYS A 36 -8.68 12.03 -2.26
N GLY A 37 -7.73 11.20 -1.81
CA GLY A 37 -7.52 10.90 -0.39
C GLY A 37 -8.59 10.02 0.28
N GLY A 38 -9.55 9.48 -0.48
CA GLY A 38 -10.71 8.79 0.09
C GLY A 38 -10.34 7.52 0.87
N MET A 39 -9.46 6.68 0.32
CA MET A 39 -9.05 5.45 0.98
C MET A 39 -8.25 5.74 2.25
N ARG A 40 -7.28 6.65 2.16
CA ARG A 40 -6.44 7.03 3.29
C ARG A 40 -7.29 7.54 4.45
N SER A 41 -8.20 8.47 4.20
CA SER A 41 -9.07 9.02 5.26
C SER A 41 -9.94 7.95 5.92
N GLN A 42 -10.46 6.98 5.16
CA GLN A 42 -11.23 5.86 5.72
C GLN A 42 -10.39 4.98 6.64
N LEU A 43 -9.17 4.63 6.22
CA LEU A 43 -8.26 3.79 7.01
C LEU A 43 -7.74 4.52 8.25
N GLU A 44 -7.49 5.83 8.16
CA GLU A 44 -7.15 6.67 9.31
C GLU A 44 -8.31 6.70 10.32
N ALA A 45 -9.54 6.93 9.87
CA ALA A 45 -10.73 6.94 10.73
C ALA A 45 -10.98 5.58 11.42
N ALA A 46 -10.65 4.48 10.74
CA ALA A 46 -10.75 3.12 11.28
C ALA A 46 -9.58 2.73 12.20
N ASN A 47 -8.58 3.60 12.40
CA ASN A 47 -7.31 3.29 13.07
C ASN A 47 -6.53 2.12 12.42
N ALA A 48 -6.81 1.83 11.15
CA ALA A 48 -6.24 0.69 10.42
C ALA A 48 -4.78 0.93 9.96
N LEU A 49 -4.28 2.16 10.07
CA LEU A 49 -2.90 2.51 9.72
C LEU A 49 -1.91 2.41 10.90
N GLN A 50 -2.37 1.98 12.08
CA GLN A 50 -1.53 1.89 13.28
C GLN A 50 -0.79 0.54 13.34
N ASN A 51 0.46 0.56 13.82
CA ASN A 51 1.27 -0.64 14.11
C ASN A 51 1.43 -1.63 12.95
N LEU A 52 1.41 -1.15 11.71
CA LEU A 52 1.65 -2.00 10.54
C LEU A 52 3.08 -2.56 10.55
N PRO A 53 3.33 -3.77 10.05
CA PRO A 53 4.69 -4.30 9.90
C PRO A 53 5.44 -3.70 8.70
N TYR A 54 4.78 -2.82 7.94
CA TYR A 54 5.28 -2.15 6.73
C TYR A 54 4.91 -0.67 6.75
N ASP A 55 5.55 0.11 5.88
CA ASP A 55 5.23 1.51 5.63
C ASP A 55 4.31 1.66 4.42
N ILE A 56 3.53 2.74 4.38
CA ILE A 56 2.67 3.06 3.23
C ILE A 56 3.10 4.40 2.64
N LYS A 57 3.38 4.40 1.34
CA LYS A 57 3.60 5.62 0.56
C LYS A 57 2.36 5.91 -0.28
N TRP A 58 1.70 7.01 0.05
CA TRP A 58 0.50 7.46 -0.66
C TRP A 58 0.87 8.25 -1.91
N ALA A 59 0.23 7.91 -3.03
CA ALA A 59 0.24 8.68 -4.27
C ALA A 59 -1.20 9.09 -4.57
N GLU A 60 -1.47 10.39 -4.57
CA GLU A 60 -2.82 10.89 -4.81
C GLU A 60 -3.06 11.16 -6.30
N PHE A 61 -4.21 10.72 -6.81
CA PHE A 61 -4.61 10.89 -8.20
C PHE A 61 -5.94 11.63 -8.30
N PRO A 62 -6.09 12.55 -9.27
CA PRO A 62 -7.34 13.30 -9.45
C PRO A 62 -8.46 12.49 -10.09
N ALA A 63 -8.13 11.40 -10.82
CA ALA A 63 -9.05 10.58 -11.60
C ALA A 63 -8.53 9.15 -11.78
N ALA A 64 -9.39 8.24 -12.24
CA ALA A 64 -9.08 6.82 -12.40
C ALA A 64 -8.09 6.51 -13.53
N ALA A 65 -8.13 7.27 -14.63
CA ALA A 65 -7.25 7.04 -15.79
C ALA A 65 -5.74 7.13 -15.44
N PRO A 66 -5.23 8.24 -14.86
CA PRO A 66 -3.81 8.33 -14.49
C PRO A 66 -3.41 7.33 -13.38
N LEU A 67 -4.35 6.93 -12.52
CA LEU A 67 -4.12 5.86 -11.54
C LEU A 67 -3.90 4.50 -12.24
N ALA A 68 -4.72 4.19 -13.25
CA ALA A 68 -4.61 2.96 -14.03
C ALA A 68 -3.27 2.89 -14.78
N GLU A 69 -2.82 4.01 -15.34
CA GLU A 69 -1.50 4.13 -15.97
C GLU A 69 -0.37 3.89 -14.97
N ALA A 70 -0.47 4.44 -13.76
CA ALA A 70 0.52 4.23 -12.70
C ALA A 70 0.59 2.77 -12.24
N LEU A 71 -0.55 2.08 -12.14
CA LEU A 71 -0.60 0.64 -11.86
C LEU A 71 0.07 -0.16 -12.99
N ASN A 72 -0.28 0.13 -14.24
CA ASN A 72 0.28 -0.57 -15.41
C ASN A 72 1.80 -0.37 -15.54
N ALA A 73 2.30 0.82 -15.18
CA ALA A 73 3.73 1.15 -15.18
C ALA A 73 4.50 0.61 -13.95
N GLY A 74 3.82 0.01 -12.97
CA GLY A 74 4.43 -0.42 -11.71
C GLY A 74 4.93 0.74 -10.82
N ALA A 75 4.41 1.95 -11.03
CA ALA A 75 4.74 3.14 -10.24
C ALA A 75 4.08 3.09 -8.84
N VAL A 76 2.96 2.36 -8.73
CA VAL A 76 2.24 2.04 -7.50
C VAL A 76 1.98 0.53 -7.45
N ASP A 77 1.80 -0.01 -6.25
CA ASP A 77 1.61 -1.45 -6.02
C ASP A 77 0.13 -1.85 -5.98
N ALA A 78 -0.75 -0.96 -5.49
CA ALA A 78 -2.19 -1.18 -5.46
C ALA A 78 -2.96 0.16 -5.47
N GLY A 79 -4.23 0.10 -5.85
CA GLY A 79 -5.16 1.23 -5.84
C GLY A 79 -6.59 0.80 -6.14
N ILE A 80 -7.56 1.66 -5.83
CA ILE A 80 -8.97 1.42 -6.18
C ILE A 80 -9.24 1.98 -7.58
N ILE A 81 -9.88 1.15 -8.41
CA ILE A 81 -10.36 1.51 -9.74
C ILE A 81 -11.77 0.92 -9.92
N GLY A 82 -12.59 1.54 -10.77
CA GLY A 82 -13.92 1.02 -11.08
C GLY A 82 -13.89 -0.21 -11.99
N ASP A 83 -15.03 -0.93 -12.04
CA ASP A 83 -15.20 -2.19 -12.76
C ASP A 83 -14.84 -2.08 -14.25
N ALA A 84 -15.39 -1.09 -14.96
CA ALA A 84 -15.18 -0.95 -16.41
C ALA A 84 -13.70 -0.63 -16.76
N PRO A 85 -13.03 0.34 -16.12
CA PRO A 85 -11.61 0.56 -16.36
C PRO A 85 -10.71 -0.64 -16.01
N LEU A 86 -11.03 -1.40 -14.96
CA LEU A 86 -10.31 -2.64 -14.63
C LEU A 86 -10.42 -3.68 -15.75
N LEU A 87 -11.64 -3.91 -16.26
CA LEU A 87 -11.87 -4.86 -17.35
C LEU A 87 -11.14 -4.43 -18.63
N PHE A 88 -11.11 -3.14 -18.94
CA PHE A 88 -10.34 -2.64 -20.10
C PHE A 88 -8.82 -2.81 -19.91
N ALA A 89 -8.28 -2.58 -18.71
CA ALA A 89 -6.87 -2.80 -18.43
C ALA A 89 -6.50 -4.29 -18.58
N LEU A 90 -7.31 -5.19 -18.01
CA LEU A 90 -7.12 -6.65 -18.13
C LEU A 90 -7.22 -7.12 -19.58
N ALA A 91 -8.20 -6.63 -20.34
CA ALA A 91 -8.36 -6.96 -21.75
C ALA A 91 -7.17 -6.51 -22.61
N ASN A 92 -6.48 -5.44 -22.22
CA ASN A 92 -5.25 -4.95 -22.85
C ASN A 92 -3.97 -5.63 -22.32
N GLY A 93 -4.08 -6.65 -21.45
CA GLY A 93 -2.94 -7.40 -20.94
C GLY A 93 -2.18 -6.74 -19.79
N ALA A 94 -2.78 -5.75 -19.10
CA ALA A 94 -2.14 -5.14 -17.94
C ALA A 94 -1.84 -6.21 -16.87
N PRO A 95 -0.64 -6.21 -16.25
CA PRO A 95 -0.22 -7.24 -15.29
C PRO A 95 -0.80 -6.99 -13.89
N VAL A 96 -2.11 -6.70 -13.81
CA VAL A 96 -2.82 -6.37 -12.57
C VAL A 96 -3.78 -7.49 -12.16
N LYS A 97 -4.16 -7.53 -10.88
CA LYS A 97 -5.12 -8.49 -10.34
C LYS A 97 -6.13 -7.78 -9.45
N ALA A 98 -7.41 -8.16 -9.57
CA ALA A 98 -8.43 -7.80 -8.61
C ALA A 98 -8.23 -8.63 -7.33
N ILE A 99 -8.00 -7.98 -6.18
CA ILE A 99 -7.79 -8.66 -4.89
C ILE A 99 -8.91 -8.39 -3.88
N ALA A 100 -9.73 -7.38 -4.12
CA ALA A 100 -10.88 -6.99 -3.31
C ALA A 100 -11.90 -6.29 -4.22
N VAL A 101 -13.17 -6.34 -3.83
CA VAL A 101 -14.28 -5.65 -4.50
C VAL A 101 -15.14 -5.03 -3.41
N ASP A 102 -15.49 -3.76 -3.59
CA ASP A 102 -16.52 -3.09 -2.81
C ASP A 102 -17.77 -2.92 -3.68
N LYS A 103 -18.94 -3.26 -3.13
CA LYS A 103 -20.21 -3.12 -3.84
C LYS A 103 -20.88 -1.83 -3.40
N SER A 104 -20.87 -0.84 -4.28
CA SER A 104 -21.59 0.42 -4.03
C SER A 104 -23.08 0.18 -3.82
N ASN A 105 -23.68 0.97 -2.91
CA ASN A 105 -25.12 0.96 -2.71
C ASN A 105 -25.81 1.68 -3.88
N PRO A 106 -26.63 0.98 -4.70
CA PRO A 106 -27.27 1.60 -5.86
C PRO A 106 -28.30 2.67 -5.49
N ALA A 107 -28.80 2.68 -4.26
CA ALA A 107 -29.79 3.67 -3.81
C ALA A 107 -29.28 5.12 -3.85
N GLY A 108 -27.95 5.34 -3.85
CA GLY A 108 -27.35 6.67 -3.93
C GLY A 108 -27.18 7.23 -5.35
N THR A 109 -27.49 6.45 -6.39
CA THR A 109 -27.31 6.86 -7.79
C THR A 109 -28.66 6.99 -8.50
N ALA A 110 -28.91 8.13 -9.13
CA ALA A 110 -30.15 8.38 -9.88
C ALA A 110 -29.87 9.14 -11.18
N VAL A 111 -30.74 8.92 -12.17
CA VAL A 111 -30.79 9.73 -13.39
C VAL A 111 -31.75 10.88 -13.15
N LEU A 112 -31.25 12.12 -13.22
CA LEU A 112 -32.09 13.32 -13.13
C LEU A 112 -32.51 13.75 -14.54
N VAL A 113 -33.81 13.89 -14.75
CA VAL A 113 -34.38 14.47 -15.97
C VAL A 113 -35.07 15.79 -15.64
N SER A 114 -35.03 16.75 -16.55
CA SER A 114 -35.88 17.94 -16.41
C SER A 114 -37.35 17.52 -16.48
N PRO A 115 -38.24 18.16 -15.70
CA PRO A 115 -39.68 18.06 -15.96
C PRO A 115 -39.91 18.43 -17.43
N ALA A 116 -40.79 17.71 -18.13
CA ALA A 116 -41.13 18.05 -19.51
C ALA A 116 -41.50 19.54 -19.60
N ALA A 117 -40.83 20.29 -20.49
CA ALA A 117 -41.23 21.66 -20.80
C ALA A 117 -42.67 21.61 -21.32
N ARG A 118 -43.58 22.26 -20.59
CA ARG A 118 -44.98 22.38 -20.98
C ARG A 118 -45.14 23.31 -22.17
#